data_AF-A0A8H7CP13-F1
#
_entry.id   AF-A0A8H7CP13-F1
#
_cell.length_a   1.000
_cell.length_b   1.000
_cell.length_c   1.000
_cell.angle_alpha   90.00
_cell.angle_beta   90.00
_cell.angle_gamma   90.00
#
_symmetry.space_group_name_H-M   'P 1'
#
loop_
_entity.id
_entity.type
_entity.pdbx_description
1 polymer ?
#
loop_
_entity_poly.entity_id
_entity_poly.type
_entity_poly.pdbx_seq_one_letter_code
_entity_poly.pdbx_strand_id
1 'polypeptide(L)'
;MINPSGPLVQLKITSITCSFFALGSTLYRLYQRRGRFGGDDLWAVFASVALIVQVIIIFLHIPPPNNLPKKGGVAVYYLTGIAFYAIVWGSRLSILFSIIRIDPTFERRRRLFWVAVVFIVISLALLAQLFSVCESKDPSWKNAPNPQCPLPLQVAVCQLVTDIIADSILLFSPWPLFRDLLGKGMRHKLTIIFSTCVVTTIVSLVHAAYILRNGGMKVVISAVVEDCISLIVANIPVVVTSVVDIAGDTEEPRNSRTRRFSTVFWLEESVATGRGVLTEGAVVTLTLPTHVGGDENPASMELQATKEGRRRNFLESE
;
A
#
# COMPACT_ATOMS: atom_id res chain seq x y z
N MET A 1 -10.28 9.31 41.37
CA MET A 1 -9.06 8.50 41.14
C MET A 1 -9.27 7.72 39.85
N ILE A 2 -8.45 7.96 38.82
CA ILE A 2 -8.53 7.24 37.55
C ILE A 2 -7.86 5.89 37.78
N ASN A 3 -8.60 4.78 37.71
CA ASN A 3 -8.02 3.45 37.81
C ASN A 3 -7.32 3.12 36.47
N PRO A 4 -5.97 3.03 36.42
CA PRO A 4 -5.22 2.79 35.18
C PRO A 4 -5.49 1.40 34.58
N SER A 5 -6.08 0.49 35.36
CA SER A 5 -6.44 -0.86 34.93
C SER A 5 -7.82 -0.93 34.25
N GLY A 6 -8.53 0.19 34.11
CA GLY A 6 -9.82 0.23 33.44
C GLY A 6 -9.69 -0.10 31.95
N PRO A 7 -10.51 -1.00 31.38
CA PRO A 7 -10.44 -1.39 29.96
C PRO A 7 -10.61 -0.20 29.00
N LEU A 8 -11.34 0.84 29.41
CA LEU A 8 -11.49 2.08 28.63
C LEU A 8 -10.21 2.92 28.59
N VAL A 9 -9.47 2.96 29.71
CA VAL A 9 -8.19 3.68 29.80
C VAL A 9 -7.15 2.99 28.94
N GLN A 10 -7.11 1.65 28.99
CA GLN A 10 -6.26 0.84 28.12
C GLN A 10 -6.54 1.10 26.64
N LEU A 11 -7.82 1.11 26.23
CA LEU A 11 -8.20 1.42 24.85
C LEU A 11 -7.67 2.79 24.38
N LYS A 12 -7.78 3.84 25.20
CA LYS A 12 -7.28 5.18 24.86
C LYS A 12 -5.75 5.20 24.70
N ILE A 13 -5.04 4.61 25.65
CA ILE A 13 -3.57 4.59 25.63
C ILE A 13 -3.09 3.81 24.40
N THR A 14 -3.61 2.59 24.19
CA THR A 14 -3.26 1.77 23.03
C THR A 14 -3.59 2.48 21.72
N SER A 15 -4.78 3.08 21.61
CA SER A 15 -5.19 3.80 20.40
C SER A 15 -4.26 4.97 20.08
N ILE A 16 -3.93 5.83 21.05
CA ILE A 16 -3.02 6.96 20.82
C ILE A 16 -1.63 6.45 20.42
N THR A 17 -1.06 5.53 21.20
CA THR A 17 0.32 5.06 20.98
C THR A 17 0.46 4.39 19.62
N CYS A 18 -0.44 3.46 19.29
CA CYS A 18 -0.37 2.75 18.00
C CYS A 18 -0.66 3.69 16.82
N SER A 19 -1.63 4.60 16.95
CA SER A 19 -1.95 5.55 15.88
C SER A 19 -0.84 6.54 15.62
N PHE A 20 -0.10 6.97 16.65
CA PHE A 20 1.06 7.84 16.49
C PHE A 20 2.12 7.20 15.59
N PHE A 21 2.49 5.94 15.85
CA PHE A 21 3.45 5.23 15.00
C PHE A 21 2.91 4.99 13.59
N ALA A 22 1.63 4.63 13.46
CA ALA A 22 1.01 4.40 12.17
C ALA A 22 0.99 5.68 11.31
N LEU A 23 0.50 6.79 11.86
CA LEU A 23 0.47 8.09 11.17
C LEU A 23 1.88 8.61 10.89
N GLY A 24 2.81 8.48 11.84
CA GLY A 24 4.20 8.85 11.65
C GLY A 24 4.84 8.09 10.48
N SER A 25 4.57 6.78 10.37
CA SER A 25 5.05 5.95 9.25
C SER A 25 4.48 6.39 7.90
N THR A 26 3.19 6.77 7.84
CA THR A 26 2.58 7.28 6.60
C THR A 26 3.16 8.65 6.23
N LEU A 27 3.32 9.55 7.20
CA LEU A 27 3.91 10.88 6.97
C LEU A 27 5.34 10.76 6.48
N TYR A 28 6.14 9.87 7.05
CA TYR A 28 7.50 9.61 6.58
C TYR A 28 7.51 9.09 5.13
N ARG A 29 6.63 8.13 4.80
CA ARG A 29 6.45 7.65 3.42
C ARG A 29 6.13 8.80 2.45
N LEU A 30 5.21 9.68 2.82
CA LEU A 30 4.81 10.83 2.00
C LEU A 30 5.94 11.85 1.86
N TYR A 31 6.68 12.10 2.94
CA TYR A 31 7.82 13.00 2.95
C TYR A 31 8.93 12.50 2.01
N GLN A 32 9.28 11.22 2.08
CA GLN A 32 10.29 10.62 1.21
C GLN A 32 9.93 10.69 -0.27
N ARG A 33 8.62 10.71 -0.58
CA ARG A 33 8.09 10.68 -1.95
C ARG A 33 7.60 12.04 -2.46
N ARG A 34 7.97 13.12 -1.77
CA ARG A 34 7.58 14.48 -2.13
C ARG A 34 7.96 14.76 -3.60
N GLY A 35 6.94 14.88 -4.46
CA GLY A 35 7.10 15.13 -5.90
C GLY A 35 6.72 13.98 -6.85
N ARG A 36 6.37 12.78 -6.36
CA ARG A 36 5.92 11.64 -7.21
C ARG A 36 4.83 10.79 -6.55
N PHE A 37 3.68 11.40 -6.27
CA PHE A 37 2.52 10.70 -5.69
C PHE A 37 1.99 9.64 -6.64
N GLY A 38 1.86 8.41 -6.15
CA GLY A 38 1.23 7.30 -6.86
C GLY A 38 -0.15 6.96 -6.31
N GLY A 39 -0.88 6.09 -7.00
CA GLY A 39 -2.15 5.55 -6.51
C GLY A 39 -2.00 4.79 -5.18
N ASP A 40 -0.84 4.23 -4.91
CA ASP A 40 -0.54 3.59 -3.63
C ASP A 40 -0.48 4.57 -2.45
N ASP A 41 0.01 5.79 -2.69
CA ASP A 41 0.04 6.85 -1.67
C ASP A 41 -1.37 7.38 -1.39
N LEU A 42 -2.26 7.42 -2.38
CA LEU A 42 -3.68 7.78 -2.21
C LEU A 42 -4.38 6.83 -1.23
N TRP A 43 -4.21 5.52 -1.41
CA TRP A 43 -4.83 4.52 -0.52
C TRP A 43 -4.25 4.55 0.90
N ALA A 44 -2.96 4.85 1.04
CA ALA A 44 -2.33 5.01 2.36
C ALA A 44 -2.83 6.25 3.10
N VAL A 45 -3.04 7.37 2.38
CA VAL A 45 -3.66 8.59 2.93
C VAL A 45 -5.11 8.31 3.29
N PHE A 46 -5.87 7.64 2.43
CA PHE A 46 -7.25 7.24 2.70
C PHE A 46 -7.36 6.41 3.99
N ALA A 47 -6.52 5.39 4.16
CA ALA A 47 -6.47 4.58 5.37
C ALA A 47 -6.04 5.40 6.60
N SER A 48 -5.11 6.34 6.45
CA SER A 48 -4.68 7.24 7.54
C SER A 48 -5.78 8.19 7.98
N VAL A 49 -6.58 8.72 7.05
CA VAL A 49 -7.76 9.55 7.36
C VAL A 49 -8.82 8.72 8.08
N ALA A 50 -9.08 7.49 7.62
CA ALA A 50 -9.99 6.57 8.30
C ALA A 50 -9.52 6.26 9.73
N LEU A 51 -8.21 6.08 9.95
CA LEU A 51 -7.62 5.90 11.28
C LEU A 51 -7.81 7.13 12.18
N ILE A 52 -7.59 8.34 11.66
CA ILE A 52 -7.86 9.59 12.41
C ILE A 52 -9.33 9.67 12.82
N VAL A 53 -10.24 9.37 11.90
CA VAL A 53 -11.69 9.33 12.19
C VAL A 53 -12.00 8.30 13.26
N GLN A 54 -11.42 7.10 13.19
CA GLN A 54 -11.58 6.05 14.19
C GLN A 54 -11.10 6.49 15.58
N VAL A 55 -9.92 7.12 15.67
CA VAL A 55 -9.38 7.67 16.91
C VAL A 55 -10.36 8.70 17.49
N ILE A 56 -10.82 9.66 16.68
CA ILE A 56 -11.80 10.67 17.12
C ILE A 56 -13.07 9.99 17.66
N ILE A 57 -13.59 8.98 16.97
CA ILE A 57 -14.77 8.22 17.40
C ILE A 57 -14.54 7.54 18.75
N ILE A 58 -13.38 6.90 18.95
CA ILE A 58 -13.04 6.26 20.22
C ILE A 58 -13.00 7.29 21.36
N PHE A 59 -12.46 8.49 21.12
CA PHE A 59 -12.46 9.56 22.14
C PHE A 59 -13.87 10.11 22.41
N LEU A 60 -14.70 10.24 21.38
CA LEU A 60 -16.09 10.70 21.48
C LEU A 60 -17.03 9.68 22.14
N HIS A 61 -16.72 8.39 22.08
CA HIS A 61 -17.51 7.34 22.74
C HIS A 61 -17.39 7.37 24.28
N ILE A 62 -16.46 8.17 24.84
CA ILE A 62 -16.04 8.08 26.24
C ILE A 62 -16.35 9.34 27.10
N PRO A 63 -17.47 10.08 26.95
CA PRO A 63 -18.02 10.84 28.07
C PRO A 63 -18.82 9.92 29.01
N PRO A 64 -18.99 10.28 30.30
CA PRO A 64 -19.71 9.44 31.27
C PRO A 64 -21.14 9.13 30.79
N PRO A 65 -21.68 7.96 31.17
CA PRO A 65 -22.84 7.29 30.56
C PRO A 65 -24.18 8.03 30.63
N ASN A 66 -24.21 9.28 31.10
CA ASN A 66 -25.45 10.01 31.37
C ASN A 66 -25.85 11.00 30.26
N ASN A 67 -24.95 11.33 29.31
CA ASN A 67 -25.16 12.47 28.41
C ASN A 67 -25.15 12.15 26.90
N LEU A 68 -24.85 10.91 26.49
CA LEU A 68 -24.88 10.53 25.07
C LEU A 68 -26.30 10.05 24.69
N PRO A 69 -26.95 10.67 23.68
CA PRO A 69 -28.21 10.17 23.16
C PRO A 69 -28.03 8.73 22.65
N LYS A 70 -28.99 7.83 22.94
CA LYS A 70 -28.96 6.41 22.54
C LYS A 70 -28.60 6.18 21.07
N LYS A 71 -29.04 7.08 20.18
CA LYS A 71 -28.73 7.06 18.74
C LYS A 71 -27.23 7.21 18.44
N GLY A 72 -26.48 7.92 19.29
CA GLY A 72 -25.05 8.14 19.14
C GLY A 72 -24.23 6.86 19.35
N GLY A 73 -24.61 6.00 20.29
CA GLY A 73 -23.88 4.74 20.56
C GLY A 73 -23.89 3.79 19.36
N VAL A 74 -25.05 3.63 18.72
CA VAL A 74 -25.20 2.79 17.51
C VAL A 74 -24.43 3.39 16.33
N ALA A 75 -24.48 4.71 16.14
CA ALA A 75 -23.72 5.39 15.09
C ALA A 75 -22.20 5.18 15.27
N VAL A 76 -21.71 5.32 16.50
CA VAL A 76 -20.30 5.08 16.84
C VAL A 76 -19.88 3.64 16.50
N TYR A 77 -20.70 2.65 16.82
CA TYR A 77 -20.42 1.25 16.48
C TYR A 77 -20.25 1.05 14.97
N TYR A 78 -21.21 1.53 14.17
CA TYR A 78 -21.13 1.40 12.70
C TYR A 78 -19.97 2.19 12.10
N LEU A 79 -19.72 3.41 12.56
CA LEU A 79 -18.61 4.22 12.08
C LEU A 79 -17.26 3.58 12.42
N THR A 80 -17.13 2.97 13.60
CA THR A 80 -15.92 2.21 13.98
C THR A 80 -15.73 1.01 13.07
N GLY A 81 -16.80 0.28 12.76
CA GLY A 81 -16.76 -0.84 11.82
C GLY A 81 -16.37 -0.40 10.41
N ILE A 82 -17.00 0.66 9.87
CA ILE A 82 -16.63 1.23 8.56
C ILE A 82 -15.16 1.63 8.53
N ALA A 83 -14.68 2.32 9.58
CA ALA A 83 -13.30 2.76 9.66
C ALA A 83 -12.33 1.57 9.66
N PHE A 84 -12.62 0.52 10.46
CA PHE A 84 -11.82 -0.71 10.49
C PHE A 84 -11.67 -1.32 9.08
N TYR A 85 -12.78 -1.54 8.37
CA TYR A 85 -12.72 -2.10 7.01
C TYR A 85 -11.98 -1.16 6.04
N ALA A 86 -12.19 0.15 6.14
CA ALA A 86 -11.50 1.13 5.30
C ALA A 86 -9.98 1.15 5.54
N ILE A 87 -9.54 1.02 6.79
CA ILE A 87 -8.11 1.00 7.15
C ILE A 87 -7.46 -0.29 6.67
N VAL A 88 -8.04 -1.44 7.02
CA VAL A 88 -7.49 -2.77 6.69
C VAL A 88 -7.44 -2.97 5.16
N TRP A 89 -8.56 -2.77 4.46
CA TRP A 89 -8.60 -2.96 3.01
C TRP A 89 -7.87 -1.83 2.26
N GLY A 90 -7.91 -0.59 2.76
CA GLY A 90 -7.13 0.52 2.21
C GLY A 90 -5.63 0.27 2.30
N SER A 91 -5.15 -0.30 3.42
CA SER A 91 -3.74 -0.69 3.60
C SER A 91 -3.32 -1.76 2.60
N ARG A 92 -4.14 -2.81 2.39
CA ARG A 92 -3.89 -3.85 1.38
C ARG A 92 -3.89 -3.31 -0.04
N LEU A 93 -4.82 -2.40 -0.36
CA LEU A 93 -4.85 -1.73 -1.66
C LEU A 93 -3.59 -0.87 -1.86
N SER A 94 -3.12 -0.15 -0.85
CA SER A 94 -1.84 0.58 -0.92
C SER A 94 -0.67 -0.35 -1.26
N ILE A 95 -0.59 -1.54 -0.65
CA ILE A 95 0.43 -2.55 -0.99
C ILE A 95 0.27 -3.03 -2.44
N LEU A 96 -0.96 -3.37 -2.84
CA LEU A 96 -1.24 -3.84 -4.21
C LEU A 96 -0.85 -2.82 -5.27
N PHE A 97 -1.21 -1.54 -5.08
CA PHE A 97 -0.82 -0.46 -6.00
C PHE A 97 0.69 -0.23 -6.01
N SER A 98 1.39 -0.45 -4.89
CA SER A 98 2.85 -0.44 -4.86
C SER A 98 3.44 -1.53 -5.75
N ILE A 99 2.85 -2.73 -5.74
CA ILE A 99 3.26 -3.85 -6.61
C ILE A 99 2.96 -3.51 -8.09
N ILE A 100 1.77 -2.99 -8.40
CA ILE A 100 1.38 -2.56 -9.75
C ILE A 100 2.38 -1.56 -10.33
N ARG A 101 2.85 -0.60 -9.51
CA ARG A 101 3.82 0.41 -9.92
C ARG A 101 5.20 -0.17 -10.24
N ILE A 102 5.63 -1.20 -9.50
CA ILE A 102 6.94 -1.85 -9.68
C ILE A 102 6.95 -2.78 -10.90
N ASP A 103 5.80 -3.35 -11.24
CA ASP A 103 5.64 -4.26 -12.36
C ASP A 103 6.01 -3.61 -13.71
N PRO A 104 6.93 -4.17 -14.51
CA PRO A 104 7.23 -3.63 -15.84
C PRO A 104 6.21 -4.02 -16.93
N THR A 105 5.39 -5.05 -16.73
CA THR A 105 4.58 -5.65 -17.80
C THR A 105 3.15 -5.10 -17.82
N PHE A 106 2.72 -4.52 -18.95
CA PHE A 106 1.39 -3.92 -19.08
C PHE A 106 0.24 -4.92 -18.83
N GLU A 107 0.32 -6.12 -19.40
CA GLU A 107 -0.70 -7.16 -19.21
C GLU A 107 -0.86 -7.59 -17.74
N ARG A 108 0.26 -7.65 -17.01
CA ARG A 108 0.24 -8.03 -15.60
C ARG A 108 -0.30 -6.90 -14.73
N ARG A 109 0.04 -5.64 -15.02
CA ARG A 109 -0.59 -4.47 -14.40
C ARG A 109 -2.11 -4.48 -14.57
N ARG A 110 -2.61 -4.79 -15.78
CA ARG A 110 -4.06 -4.89 -16.04
C ARG A 110 -4.74 -5.96 -15.18
N ARG A 111 -4.13 -7.14 -15.05
CA ARG A 111 -4.63 -8.20 -14.16
C ARG A 111 -4.64 -7.78 -12.68
N LEU A 112 -3.58 -7.13 -12.22
CA LEU A 112 -3.51 -6.64 -10.84
C LEU A 112 -4.53 -5.52 -10.56
N PHE A 113 -4.86 -4.70 -11.55
CA PHE A 113 -5.95 -3.74 -11.45
C PHE A 113 -7.30 -4.43 -11.25
N TRP A 114 -7.56 -5.53 -11.96
CA TRP A 114 -8.75 -6.34 -11.73
C TRP A 114 -8.78 -6.95 -10.31
N VAL A 115 -7.62 -7.41 -9.81
CA VAL A 115 -7.51 -7.86 -8.41
C VAL A 115 -7.86 -6.74 -7.43
N ALA A 116 -7.42 -5.50 -7.70
CA ALA A 116 -7.77 -4.35 -6.86
C ALA A 116 -9.28 -4.08 -6.85
N VAL A 117 -9.94 -4.18 -8.01
CA VAL A 117 -11.41 -4.08 -8.10
C VAL A 117 -12.07 -5.18 -7.28
N VAL A 118 -11.60 -6.42 -7.39
CA VAL A 118 -12.12 -7.55 -6.59
C VAL A 118 -11.95 -7.29 -5.09
N PHE A 119 -10.82 -6.75 -4.65
CA PHE A 119 -10.59 -6.40 -3.24
C PHE A 119 -11.60 -5.36 -2.73
N ILE A 120 -11.88 -4.33 -3.52
CA ILE A 120 -12.90 -3.33 -3.18
C ILE A 120 -14.29 -3.97 -3.08
N VAL A 121 -14.64 -4.83 -4.05
CA VAL A 121 -15.93 -5.53 -4.04
C VAL A 121 -16.08 -6.44 -2.82
N ILE A 122 -15.03 -7.19 -2.46
CA ILE A 122 -15.03 -8.04 -1.25
C ILE A 122 -15.18 -7.17 0.00
N SER A 123 -14.43 -6.07 0.11
CA SER A 123 -14.53 -5.13 1.23
C SER A 123 -15.96 -4.60 1.41
N LEU A 124 -16.61 -4.17 0.31
CA LEU A 124 -17.99 -3.71 0.33
C LEU A 124 -18.98 -4.82 0.66
N ALA A 125 -18.74 -6.06 0.20
CA ALA A 125 -19.58 -7.21 0.52
C ALA A 125 -19.50 -7.57 2.02
N LEU A 126 -18.31 -7.53 2.62
CA LEU A 126 -18.14 -7.76 4.07
C LEU A 126 -18.81 -6.66 4.90
N LEU A 127 -18.70 -5.40 4.47
CA LEU A 127 -19.45 -4.30 5.08
C LEU A 127 -20.96 -4.50 4.96
N ALA A 128 -21.46 -4.85 3.78
CA ALA A 128 -22.87 -5.14 3.58
C ALA A 128 -23.35 -6.32 4.45
N GLN A 129 -22.52 -7.34 4.62
CA GLN A 129 -22.80 -8.47 5.51
C GLN A 129 -22.89 -8.03 6.98
N LEU A 130 -22.01 -7.14 7.44
CA LEU A 130 -22.08 -6.55 8.78
C LEU A 130 -23.41 -5.83 8.99
N PHE A 131 -23.79 -4.93 8.07
CA PHE A 131 -25.05 -4.19 8.16
C PHE A 131 -26.27 -5.13 8.11
N SER A 132 -26.27 -6.06 7.16
CA SER A 132 -27.38 -7.00 6.98
C SER A 132 -27.62 -7.84 8.23
N VAL A 133 -26.55 -8.38 8.83
CA VAL A 133 -26.66 -9.21 10.03
C VAL A 133 -27.12 -8.39 11.23
N CYS A 134 -26.54 -7.20 11.43
CA CYS A 134 -26.84 -6.37 12.60
C CYS A 134 -28.19 -5.67 12.54
N GLU A 135 -28.75 -5.46 11.35
CA GLU A 135 -30.10 -4.91 11.18
C GLU A 135 -31.18 -6.00 11.16
N SER A 136 -30.88 -7.20 10.61
CA SER A 136 -31.88 -8.26 10.43
C SER A 136 -32.09 -9.13 11.68
N LYS A 137 -31.05 -9.34 12.51
CA LYS A 137 -31.14 -10.16 13.72
C LYS A 137 -31.30 -9.27 14.96
N ASP A 138 -32.52 -9.24 15.49
CA ASP A 138 -32.96 -8.65 16.78
C ASP A 138 -32.36 -7.27 17.16
N PRO A 139 -33.17 -6.18 17.17
CA PRO A 139 -32.69 -4.85 17.54
C PRO A 139 -32.38 -4.69 19.04
N SER A 140 -32.44 -5.75 19.85
CA SER A 140 -32.26 -5.73 21.30
C SER A 140 -30.87 -5.21 21.70
N TRP A 141 -29.83 -5.50 20.90
CA TRP A 141 -28.46 -5.03 21.14
C TRP A 141 -28.33 -3.50 21.07
N LYS A 142 -29.21 -2.81 20.33
CA LYS A 142 -29.21 -1.34 20.19
C LYS A 142 -29.60 -0.64 21.50
N ASN A 143 -30.27 -1.35 22.41
CA ASN A 143 -30.73 -0.83 23.69
C ASN A 143 -29.76 -1.08 24.85
N ALA A 144 -28.68 -1.85 24.62
CA ALA A 144 -27.68 -2.11 25.65
C ALA A 144 -26.90 -0.81 25.98
N PRO A 145 -26.43 -0.64 27.23
CA PRO A 145 -25.64 0.51 27.63
C PRO A 145 -24.35 0.67 26.79
N ASN A 146 -23.82 -0.46 26.29
CA ASN A 146 -22.77 -0.51 25.28
C ASN A 146 -23.30 -1.27 24.05
N PRO A 147 -23.84 -0.58 23.03
CA PRO A 147 -24.43 -1.25 21.87
C PRO A 147 -23.33 -1.93 21.05
N GLN A 148 -23.31 -3.26 21.12
CA GLN A 148 -22.43 -4.11 20.31
C GLN A 148 -23.27 -5.23 19.72
N CYS A 149 -23.32 -5.27 18.39
CA CYS A 149 -24.02 -6.32 17.67
C CYS A 149 -23.29 -7.67 17.86
N PRO A 150 -23.98 -8.75 18.26
CA PRO A 150 -23.39 -10.07 18.35
C PRO A 150 -23.17 -10.63 16.93
N LEU A 151 -21.95 -10.54 16.44
CA LEU A 151 -21.59 -11.10 15.14
C LEU A 151 -21.57 -12.64 15.23
N PRO A 152 -22.27 -13.35 14.31
CA PRO A 152 -22.21 -14.81 14.26
C PRO A 152 -20.82 -15.26 13.81
N LEU A 153 -20.41 -16.44 14.30
CA LEU A 153 -19.15 -17.11 13.96
C LEU A 153 -18.88 -17.14 12.44
N GLN A 154 -19.93 -17.32 11.64
CA GLN A 154 -19.84 -17.38 10.18
C GLN A 154 -19.28 -16.10 9.55
N VAL A 155 -19.65 -14.92 10.09
CA VAL A 155 -19.15 -13.63 9.58
C VAL A 155 -17.68 -13.47 9.91
N ALA A 156 -17.29 -13.81 11.15
CA ALA A 156 -15.89 -13.74 11.58
C ALA A 156 -14.99 -14.71 10.78
N VAL A 157 -15.45 -15.93 10.52
CA VAL A 157 -14.73 -16.91 9.68
C VAL A 157 -14.64 -16.43 8.23
N CYS A 158 -15.73 -15.87 7.67
CA CYS A 158 -15.72 -15.31 6.32
C CYS A 158 -14.66 -14.20 6.20
N GLN A 159 -14.65 -13.24 7.12
CA GLN A 159 -13.67 -12.16 7.18
C GLN A 159 -12.23 -12.71 7.24
N LEU A 160 -11.95 -13.62 8.18
CA LEU A 160 -10.63 -14.22 8.34
C LEU A 160 -10.15 -14.96 7.09
N VAL A 161 -11.03 -15.76 6.46
CA VAL A 161 -10.70 -16.50 5.24
C VAL A 161 -10.42 -15.53 4.09
N THR A 162 -11.24 -14.49 3.92
CA THR A 162 -11.01 -13.47 2.88
C THR A 162 -9.71 -12.70 3.11
N ASP A 163 -9.36 -12.42 4.36
CA ASP A 163 -8.10 -11.75 4.72
C ASP A 163 -6.89 -12.62 4.36
N ILE A 164 -6.90 -13.90 4.73
CA ILE A 164 -5.83 -14.87 4.38
C ILE A 164 -5.68 -15.00 2.86
N ILE A 165 -6.80 -15.07 2.13
CA ILE A 165 -6.78 -15.16 0.66
C ILE A 165 -6.20 -13.88 0.06
N ALA A 166 -6.62 -12.70 0.55
CA ALA A 166 -6.10 -11.42 0.10
C ALA A 166 -4.59 -11.31 0.33
N ASP A 167 -4.11 -11.64 1.53
CA ASP A 167 -2.69 -11.63 1.88
C ASP A 167 -1.90 -12.64 1.02
N SER A 168 -2.47 -13.82 0.75
CA SER A 168 -1.88 -14.81 -0.15
C SER A 168 -1.76 -14.27 -1.59
N ILE A 169 -2.78 -13.58 -2.09
CA ILE A 169 -2.73 -12.95 -3.42
C ILE A 169 -1.63 -11.87 -3.47
N LEU A 170 -1.52 -11.03 -2.44
CA LEU A 170 -0.45 -10.02 -2.35
C LEU A 170 0.94 -10.68 -2.30
N LEU A 171 1.06 -11.82 -1.62
CA LEU A 171 2.28 -12.60 -1.51
C LEU A 171 2.71 -13.20 -2.85
N PHE A 172 1.77 -13.79 -3.59
CA PHE A 172 2.05 -14.47 -4.87
C PHE A 172 2.12 -13.50 -6.04
N SER A 173 1.52 -12.31 -5.95
CA SER A 173 1.50 -11.29 -7.00
C SER A 173 2.88 -10.96 -7.59
N PRO A 174 3.93 -10.70 -6.79
CA PRO A 174 5.24 -10.38 -7.34
C PRO A 174 5.99 -11.63 -7.82
N TRP A 175 5.56 -12.86 -7.50
CA TRP A 175 6.27 -14.12 -7.81
C TRP A 175 6.67 -14.29 -9.30
N PRO A 176 5.78 -14.05 -10.29
CA PRO A 176 6.15 -14.21 -11.70
C PRO A 176 7.24 -13.23 -12.15
N LEU A 177 7.35 -12.05 -11.52
CA LEU A 177 8.40 -11.07 -11.82
C LEU A 177 9.80 -11.61 -11.54
N PHE A 178 9.92 -12.55 -10.59
CA PHE A 178 11.19 -13.10 -10.18
C PHE A 178 11.73 -14.17 -11.12
N ARG A 179 10.87 -14.85 -11.88
CA ARG A 179 11.33 -15.82 -12.87
C ARG A 179 12.16 -15.14 -13.97
N ASP A 180 11.87 -13.87 -14.23
CA ASP A 180 12.46 -13.14 -15.37
C ASP A 180 13.62 -12.21 -14.96
N LEU A 181 13.72 -11.77 -13.69
CA LEU A 181 14.66 -10.73 -13.25
C LEU A 181 15.36 -11.09 -11.93
N LEU A 182 16.38 -11.96 -12.01
CA LEU A 182 17.25 -12.38 -10.91
C LEU A 182 18.26 -11.29 -10.49
N GLY A 183 17.77 -10.18 -9.92
CA GLY A 183 18.60 -9.11 -9.34
C GLY A 183 18.62 -9.11 -7.80
N LYS A 184 19.74 -8.70 -7.18
CA LYS A 184 19.91 -8.63 -5.70
C LYS A 184 18.88 -7.71 -5.01
N GLY A 185 18.56 -6.57 -5.61
CA GLY A 185 17.60 -5.60 -5.04
C GLY A 185 16.14 -6.08 -5.05
N MET A 186 15.76 -6.96 -6.00
CA MET A 186 14.39 -7.48 -6.05
C MET A 186 14.13 -8.49 -4.93
N ARG A 187 15.16 -9.28 -4.55
CA ARG A 187 15.06 -10.26 -3.44
C ARG A 187 14.72 -9.58 -2.11
N HIS A 188 15.32 -8.43 -1.83
CA HIS A 188 15.06 -7.70 -0.58
C HIS A 188 13.59 -7.23 -0.49
N LYS A 189 13.04 -6.69 -1.59
CA LYS A 189 11.62 -6.28 -1.67
C LYS A 189 10.67 -7.46 -1.42
N LEU A 190 11.00 -8.65 -1.94
CA LEU A 190 10.20 -9.84 -1.70
C LEU A 190 10.19 -10.25 -0.24
N THR A 191 11.36 -10.28 0.40
CA THR A 191 11.48 -10.65 1.81
C THR A 191 10.66 -9.70 2.69
N ILE A 192 10.64 -8.40 2.35
CA ILE A 192 9.82 -7.42 3.08
C ILE A 192 8.33 -7.68 2.85
N ILE A 193 7.88 -7.88 1.62
CA ILE A 193 6.47 -8.17 1.31
C ILE A 193 6.02 -9.48 1.98
N PHE A 194 6.86 -10.51 1.94
CA PHE A 194 6.58 -11.79 2.59
C PHE A 194 6.45 -11.63 4.12
N SER A 195 7.40 -10.95 4.74
CA SER A 195 7.38 -10.68 6.19
C SER A 195 6.12 -9.90 6.60
N THR A 196 5.76 -8.88 5.81
CA THR A 196 4.60 -8.05 6.07
C THR A 196 3.27 -8.79 5.95
N CYS A 197 3.10 -9.66 4.95
CA CYS A 197 1.92 -10.53 4.81
C CYS A 197 1.79 -11.49 6.02
N VAL A 198 2.89 -12.08 6.48
CA VAL A 198 2.86 -12.98 7.65
C VAL A 198 2.42 -12.23 8.91
N VAL A 199 2.97 -11.04 9.15
CA VAL A 199 2.61 -10.22 10.32
C VAL A 199 1.13 -9.83 10.30
N THR A 200 0.62 -9.36 9.15
CA THR A 200 -0.79 -8.98 9.01
C THR A 200 -1.72 -10.16 9.24
N THR A 201 -1.44 -11.32 8.66
CA THR A 201 -2.22 -12.54 8.89
C THR A 201 -2.23 -12.98 10.37
N ILE A 202 -1.09 -12.91 11.07
CA ILE A 202 -1.04 -13.24 12.51
C ILE A 202 -1.94 -12.30 13.32
N VAL A 203 -1.90 -11.01 13.02
CA VAL A 203 -2.68 -10.01 13.75
C VAL A 203 -4.18 -10.17 13.47
N SER A 204 -4.58 -10.41 12.22
CA SER A 204 -5.97 -10.73 11.87
C SER A 204 -6.47 -12.01 12.56
N LEU A 205 -5.61 -13.03 12.71
CA LEU A 205 -5.95 -14.24 13.46
C LEU A 205 -6.16 -13.94 14.96
N VAL A 206 -5.33 -13.09 15.56
CA VAL A 206 -5.47 -12.67 16.96
C VAL A 206 -6.77 -11.90 17.17
N HIS A 207 -7.11 -10.96 16.29
CA HIS A 207 -8.40 -10.26 16.36
C HIS A 207 -9.57 -11.22 16.19
N ALA A 208 -9.53 -12.12 15.21
CA ALA A 208 -10.55 -13.15 15.04
C ALA A 208 -10.72 -13.98 16.32
N ALA A 209 -9.62 -14.42 16.96
CA ALA A 209 -9.69 -15.15 18.23
C ALA A 209 -10.35 -14.34 19.36
N TYR A 210 -10.11 -13.03 19.43
CA TYR A 210 -10.78 -12.15 20.40
C TYR A 210 -12.27 -12.02 20.12
N ILE A 211 -12.69 -11.86 18.85
CA ILE A 211 -14.10 -11.85 18.45
C ILE A 211 -14.81 -13.13 18.93
N LEU A 212 -14.15 -14.29 18.77
CA LEU A 212 -14.75 -15.60 19.08
C LEU A 212 -14.83 -15.90 20.57
N ARG A 213 -13.81 -15.51 21.36
CA ARG A 213 -13.75 -15.85 22.78
C ARG A 213 -14.38 -14.81 23.69
N ASN A 214 -14.20 -13.53 23.38
CA ASN A 214 -14.50 -12.44 24.29
C ASN A 214 -15.28 -11.36 23.54
N GLY A 215 -16.62 -11.37 23.61
CA GLY A 215 -17.39 -10.17 23.30
C GLY A 215 -16.99 -9.00 24.21
N GLY A 216 -17.13 -7.75 23.75
CA GLY A 216 -16.86 -6.57 24.57
C GLY A 216 -15.71 -5.68 24.11
N MET A 217 -15.13 -4.94 25.06
CA MET A 217 -14.10 -3.92 24.77
C MET A 217 -12.77 -4.50 24.29
N LYS A 218 -12.44 -5.75 24.64
CA LYS A 218 -11.20 -6.40 24.20
C LYS A 218 -11.14 -6.55 22.68
N VAL A 219 -12.29 -6.79 22.03
CA VAL A 219 -12.41 -6.85 20.57
C VAL A 219 -12.05 -5.50 19.95
N VAL A 220 -12.54 -4.41 20.52
CA VAL A 220 -12.25 -3.06 20.03
C VAL A 220 -10.76 -2.75 20.16
N ILE A 221 -10.14 -3.13 21.29
CA ILE A 221 -8.68 -2.96 21.48
C ILE A 221 -7.91 -3.76 20.42
N SER A 222 -8.27 -5.03 20.19
CA SER A 222 -7.60 -5.84 19.17
C SER A 222 -7.79 -5.30 17.76
N ALA A 223 -8.99 -4.77 17.43
CA ALA A 223 -9.27 -4.16 16.14
C ALA A 223 -8.39 -2.93 15.90
N VAL A 224 -8.27 -2.04 16.89
CA VAL A 224 -7.41 -0.84 16.80
C VAL A 224 -5.94 -1.22 16.60
N VAL A 225 -5.47 -2.26 17.30
CA VAL A 225 -4.11 -2.78 17.12
C VAL A 225 -3.92 -3.33 15.72
N GLU A 226 -4.89 -4.08 15.20
CA GLU A 226 -4.87 -4.58 13.82
C GLU A 226 -4.84 -3.46 12.78
N ASP A 227 -5.67 -2.44 12.95
CA ASP A 227 -5.73 -1.27 12.07
C ASP A 227 -4.37 -0.57 12.01
N CYS A 228 -3.78 -0.29 13.17
CA CYS A 228 -2.49 0.38 13.26
C CYS A 228 -1.36 -0.46 12.66
N ILE A 229 -1.30 -1.76 12.98
CA ILE A 229 -0.27 -2.65 12.44
C ILE A 229 -0.42 -2.78 10.92
N SER A 230 -1.64 -2.94 10.41
CA SER A 230 -1.91 -3.03 8.97
C SER A 230 -1.40 -1.80 8.22
N LEU A 231 -1.64 -0.60 8.77
CA LEU A 231 -1.17 0.64 8.17
C LEU A 231 0.36 0.80 8.26
N ILE A 232 0.97 0.49 9.41
CA ILE A 232 2.44 0.48 9.56
C ILE A 232 3.05 -0.46 8.52
N VAL A 233 2.52 -1.68 8.44
CA VAL A 233 2.96 -2.72 7.52
C VAL A 233 2.85 -2.27 6.06
N ALA A 234 1.77 -1.59 5.69
CA ALA A 234 1.62 -1.04 4.34
C ALA A 234 2.68 0.01 3.99
N ASN A 235 3.29 0.67 4.99
CA ASN A 235 4.35 1.66 4.80
C ASN A 235 5.77 1.05 4.87
N ILE A 236 5.96 -0.11 5.52
CA ILE A 236 7.27 -0.77 5.69
C ILE A 236 8.05 -0.91 4.36
N PRO A 237 7.47 -1.41 3.25
CA PRO A 237 8.22 -1.57 2.01
C PRO A 237 8.88 -0.27 1.52
N VAL A 238 8.22 0.87 1.71
CA VAL A 238 8.76 2.17 1.30
C VAL A 238 9.86 2.62 2.24
N VAL A 239 9.60 2.55 3.55
CA VAL A 239 10.53 2.97 4.60
C VAL A 239 11.84 2.18 4.51
N VAL A 240 11.75 0.85 4.34
CA VAL A 240 12.93 0.00 4.27
C VAL A 240 13.72 0.28 2.98
N THR A 241 13.04 0.47 1.84
CA THR A 241 13.77 0.82 0.61
C THR A 241 14.52 2.13 0.73
N SER A 242 13.95 3.17 1.35
CA SER A 242 14.65 4.44 1.54
C SER A 242 15.83 4.33 2.51
N VAL A 243 15.70 3.54 3.57
CA VAL A 243 16.79 3.34 4.54
C VAL A 243 17.95 2.59 3.90
N VAL A 244 17.66 1.55 3.12
CA VAL A 244 18.69 0.78 2.40
C VAL A 244 19.38 1.64 1.35
N ASP A 245 18.64 2.48 0.61
CA ASP A 245 19.22 3.39 -0.37
C ASP A 245 20.17 4.40 0.31
N ILE A 246 19.79 4.98 1.45
CA ILE A 246 20.64 5.92 2.21
C ILE A 246 21.89 5.23 2.79
N ALA A 247 21.75 4.01 3.30
CA ALA A 247 22.87 3.25 3.86
C ALA A 247 23.87 2.82 2.77
N GLY A 248 23.37 2.43 1.58
CA GLY A 248 24.22 2.07 0.44
C GLY A 248 25.04 3.24 -0.11
N ASP A 249 24.54 4.47 -0.02
CA ASP A 249 25.27 5.67 -0.42
C ASP A 249 26.45 6.01 0.53
N THR A 250 26.54 5.36 1.70
CA THR A 250 27.58 5.65 2.71
C THR A 250 28.84 4.77 2.55
N GLU A 251 28.80 3.68 1.77
CA GLU A 251 29.89 2.67 1.77
C GLU A 251 30.84 2.61 0.54
N GLU A 252 30.70 3.41 -0.54
CA GLU A 252 31.70 3.39 -1.63
C GLU A 252 31.96 4.73 -2.37
N PRO A 253 33.24 5.15 -2.53
CA PRO A 253 33.67 5.98 -3.64
C PRO A 253 34.04 5.13 -4.88
N ARG A 254 33.54 5.55 -6.04
CA ARG A 254 33.99 5.25 -7.43
C ARG A 254 33.36 4.07 -8.21
N ASN A 255 32.68 4.49 -9.29
CA ASN A 255 32.74 3.90 -10.64
C ASN A 255 32.08 2.53 -10.88
N SER A 256 30.76 2.52 -10.91
CA SER A 256 30.06 1.86 -12.01
C SER A 256 28.72 2.54 -12.27
N ARG A 257 28.43 2.69 -13.55
CA ARG A 257 27.23 3.27 -14.16
C ARG A 257 26.01 2.39 -13.83
N THR A 258 25.62 2.33 -12.56
CA THR A 258 24.41 1.64 -12.10
C THR A 258 23.24 2.54 -12.41
N ARG A 259 22.44 2.07 -13.37
CA ARG A 259 21.26 2.76 -13.91
C ARG A 259 20.45 3.39 -12.78
N ARG A 260 20.53 4.72 -12.71
CA ARG A 260 19.52 5.59 -12.11
C ARG A 260 18.18 5.09 -12.61
N PHE A 261 17.40 4.47 -11.73
CA PHE A 261 16.05 4.00 -12.02
C PHE A 261 15.18 5.23 -12.21
N SER A 262 15.25 5.79 -13.42
CA SER A 262 14.42 6.90 -13.86
C SER A 262 12.97 6.45 -13.74
N THR A 263 12.33 6.96 -12.70
CA THR A 263 10.89 7.03 -12.55
C THR A 263 10.40 7.94 -13.68
N VAL A 264 10.17 7.35 -14.85
CA VAL A 264 9.51 7.99 -16.00
C VAL A 264 8.01 7.72 -15.78
N PHE A 265 7.32 8.68 -15.17
CA PHE A 265 6.50 9.69 -15.84
C PHE A 265 5.21 9.06 -16.37
N TRP A 266 4.12 9.29 -15.63
CA TRP A 266 2.76 9.19 -16.15
C TRP A 266 2.27 10.61 -16.43
N LEU A 267 1.60 10.74 -17.59
CA LEU A 267 1.09 11.95 -18.27
C LEU A 267 2.19 12.62 -19.09
N GLU A 268 2.19 12.51 -20.41
CA GLU A 268 1.15 13.02 -21.32
C GLU A 268 1.28 12.32 -22.68
N GLU A 269 0.22 11.67 -23.18
CA GLU A 269 -0.26 11.81 -24.58
C GLU A 269 -1.52 10.95 -24.77
N SER A 270 -2.67 11.60 -24.67
CA SER A 270 -3.85 11.16 -25.41
C SER A 270 -3.91 12.03 -26.65
N VAL A 271 -4.11 11.40 -27.81
CA VAL A 271 -4.35 11.98 -29.15
C VAL A 271 -3.11 12.19 -30.04
N ALA A 272 -2.68 11.10 -30.70
CA ALA A 272 -2.28 11.17 -32.11
C ALA A 272 -2.50 9.80 -32.77
N THR A 273 -3.63 9.70 -33.47
CA THR A 273 -3.93 8.69 -34.48
C THR A 273 -2.86 8.71 -35.58
N GLY A 274 -2.23 7.57 -35.89
CA GLY A 274 -1.52 7.41 -37.18
C GLY A 274 -0.32 6.46 -37.16
N ARG A 275 -0.52 5.25 -37.72
CA ARG A 275 0.44 4.33 -38.37
C ARG A 275 1.93 4.42 -38.01
N GLY A 276 2.49 3.28 -37.61
CA GLY A 276 3.90 2.96 -37.91
C GLY A 276 4.54 1.97 -36.94
N VAL A 277 4.52 0.69 -37.29
CA VAL A 277 5.43 -0.32 -36.74
C VAL A 277 6.86 0.08 -37.11
N LEU A 278 7.78 0.21 -36.15
CA LEU A 278 9.21 0.03 -36.38
C LEU A 278 9.96 -0.29 -35.08
N THR A 279 10.68 -1.40 -35.17
CA THR A 279 11.57 -2.04 -34.21
C THR A 279 12.91 -1.31 -34.03
N GLU A 280 13.57 -1.62 -32.91
CA GLU A 280 15.00 -1.45 -32.60
C GLU A 280 15.57 -0.04 -32.31
N GLY A 281 15.90 0.15 -31.02
CA GLY A 281 17.21 0.55 -30.52
C GLY A 281 17.98 1.65 -31.26
N ALA A 282 17.76 2.91 -30.88
CA ALA A 282 18.72 3.99 -31.09
C ALA A 282 18.99 4.72 -29.78
N VAL A 283 20.22 4.59 -29.27
CA VAL A 283 20.74 5.42 -28.17
C VAL A 283 21.38 6.65 -28.80
N VAL A 284 20.68 7.79 -28.73
CA VAL A 284 21.21 9.09 -29.18
C VAL A 284 22.05 9.68 -28.05
N THR A 285 23.37 9.74 -28.26
CA THR A 285 24.30 10.43 -27.35
C THR A 285 24.49 11.85 -27.86
N LEU A 286 23.87 12.83 -27.20
CA LEU A 286 24.10 14.26 -27.47
C LEU A 286 25.36 14.71 -26.75
N THR A 287 26.48 14.78 -27.46
CA THR A 287 27.66 15.56 -27.03
C THR A 287 27.48 17.00 -27.48
N LEU A 288 27.25 17.92 -26.53
CA LEU A 288 27.41 19.36 -26.79
C LEU A 288 28.91 19.68 -26.87
N PRO A 289 29.42 20.27 -27.96
CA PRO A 289 30.73 20.88 -27.95
C PRO A 289 30.62 22.28 -27.34
N THR A 290 31.27 22.47 -26.20
CA THR A 290 31.65 23.81 -25.73
C THR A 290 32.96 24.21 -26.40
N HIS A 291 32.91 25.06 -27.41
CA HIS A 291 34.03 25.99 -27.63
C HIS A 291 33.54 27.31 -28.22
N VAL A 292 33.88 28.37 -27.51
CA VAL A 292 33.74 29.78 -27.86
C VAL A 292 34.96 30.17 -28.69
N GLY A 293 34.74 30.90 -29.79
CA GLY A 293 35.76 31.75 -30.41
C GLY A 293 35.93 31.58 -31.91
N GLY A 294 35.48 32.59 -32.67
CA GLY A 294 36.24 33.13 -33.79
C GLY A 294 35.86 32.68 -35.21
N ASP A 295 35.09 33.54 -35.87
CA ASP A 295 35.19 33.96 -37.27
C ASP A 295 34.90 33.02 -38.47
N GLU A 296 34.07 33.60 -39.35
CA GLU A 296 33.99 33.46 -40.81
C GLU A 296 33.16 32.34 -41.48
N ASN A 297 32.04 32.82 -42.05
CA ASN A 297 31.41 32.51 -43.34
C ASN A 297 30.44 31.29 -43.51
N PRO A 298 29.22 31.49 -44.03
CA PRO A 298 28.22 30.44 -44.22
C PRO A 298 28.17 29.98 -45.69
N ALA A 299 28.58 28.74 -45.97
CA ALA A 299 28.20 28.07 -47.22
C ALA A 299 28.29 26.54 -47.09
N SER A 300 27.22 25.87 -47.53
CA SER A 300 27.13 24.44 -47.87
C SER A 300 27.46 23.41 -46.78
N MET A 301 26.41 22.83 -46.18
CA MET A 301 26.51 21.58 -45.43
C MET A 301 25.72 20.50 -46.17
N GLU A 302 26.38 19.80 -47.10
CA GLU A 302 25.94 18.51 -47.64
C GLU A 302 26.04 17.45 -46.53
N LEU A 303 24.95 16.72 -46.31
CA LEU A 303 24.90 15.61 -45.36
C LEU A 303 25.44 14.34 -46.04
N GLN A 304 26.74 14.06 -45.90
CA GLN A 304 27.32 12.77 -46.26
C GLN A 304 27.02 11.74 -45.15
N ALA A 305 26.17 10.75 -45.46
CA ALA A 305 25.95 9.58 -44.62
C ALA A 305 27.01 8.50 -44.91
N THR A 306 28.06 8.44 -44.10
CA THR A 306 29.07 7.39 -44.15
C THR A 306 28.55 6.11 -43.48
N LYS A 307 28.40 5.05 -44.28
CA LYS A 307 27.89 3.73 -43.88
C LYS A 307 29.07 2.83 -43.48
N GLU A 308 29.47 2.86 -42.20
CA GLU A 308 30.59 2.06 -41.71
C GLU A 308 30.12 0.65 -41.30
N GLY A 309 30.17 -0.29 -42.26
CA GLY A 309 29.87 -1.70 -42.05
C GLY A 309 31.05 -2.48 -41.50
N ARG A 310 31.06 -2.75 -40.18
CA ARG A 310 32.07 -3.61 -39.54
C ARG A 310 31.64 -5.08 -39.56
N ARG A 311 31.94 -5.80 -40.65
CA ARG A 311 31.96 -7.27 -40.70
C ARG A 311 33.15 -7.77 -39.88
N ARG A 312 32.90 -8.54 -38.81
CA ARG A 312 33.90 -9.36 -38.14
C ARG A 312 33.73 -10.80 -38.66
N ASN A 313 34.67 -11.25 -39.47
CA ASN A 313 34.80 -12.65 -39.86
C ASN A 313 35.39 -13.44 -38.67
N PHE A 314 34.81 -14.61 -38.41
CA PHE A 314 35.29 -15.63 -37.49
C PHE A 314 35.21 -16.97 -38.24
N LEU A 315 36.12 -17.90 -37.92
CA LEU A 315 36.35 -19.25 -38.50
C LEU A 315 37.36 -19.23 -39.67
N GLU A 316 38.39 -20.07 -39.75
CA GLU A 316 38.85 -21.18 -38.91
C GLU A 316 40.30 -21.48 -39.32
N SER A 317 41.14 -21.91 -38.37
CA SER A 317 42.48 -22.46 -38.61
C SER A 317 42.59 -23.78 -37.86
N GLU A 318 43.20 -24.75 -38.54
CA GLU A 318 43.51 -26.16 -38.18
C GLU A 318 42.48 -27.21 -38.60
#